data_AF-A0A7J9GK96-F1
#
_entry.id   AF-A0A7J9GK96-F1
#
_cell.length_a   1.000
_cell.length_b   1.000
_cell.length_c   1.000
_cell.angle_alpha   90.00
_cell.angle_beta   90.00
_cell.angle_gamma   90.00
#
_symmetry.space_group_name_H-M   'P 1'
#
loop_
_entity.id
_entity.type
_entity.pdbx_description
1 polymer ?
#
loop_
_entity_poly.entity_id
_entity_poly.type
_entity_poly.pdbx_seq_one_letter_code
_entity_poly.pdbx_strand_id
1 'polypeptide(L)'
;MNHRSLKHPNIVRFKEVLITPTHLAIVMEYAAGGELFERICSAGRFSEDEARFFFQQLISGVSYCHSMEICHRDLKLENTLLDGSTAPRVKICDFGYSKSSVLHSQPKSTVGTPAYIAPEVLSKKEYDGKIADVWSCGVTLFVMLVGAYPFEDPNDPKNFKNTIGRILSAYYSIPDYVRVSMECKHLLSRIFVANPEMRITIPEIRSHPWFLKNLPIELMEGGSWQSQDVNNPSQTIEEVQFIIQEAMKTTEVPKVGEFSMGGSMDLDDLDADTDLDVDTSGDFVCPL
;
A
#
# COMPACT_ATOMS: atom_id res chain seq x y z
N MET A 1 -14.06 7.94 4.54
CA MET A 1 -15.37 7.44 4.06
C MET A 1 -15.25 6.26 3.09
N ASN A 2 -14.36 6.31 2.09
CA ASN A 2 -14.21 5.24 1.09
C ASN A 2 -13.89 3.85 1.66
N HIS A 3 -13.17 3.77 2.78
CA HIS A 3 -12.79 2.48 3.37
C HIS A 3 -13.99 1.68 3.92
N ARG A 4 -15.10 2.32 4.32
CA ARG A 4 -16.29 1.61 4.86
C ARG A 4 -17.04 0.82 3.78
N SER A 5 -17.02 1.28 2.54
CA SER A 5 -17.67 0.58 1.43
C SER A 5 -16.88 -0.63 0.96
N LEU A 6 -15.61 -0.76 1.36
CA LEU A 6 -14.76 -1.87 0.97
C LEU A 6 -15.13 -3.14 1.76
N LYS A 7 -15.64 -4.13 1.03
CA LYS A 7 -16.03 -5.44 1.55
C LYS A 7 -15.40 -6.53 0.68
N HIS A 8 -14.17 -6.91 1.03
CA HIS A 8 -13.43 -7.96 0.35
C HIS A 8 -12.59 -8.74 1.38
N PRO A 9 -12.46 -10.07 1.29
CA PRO A 9 -11.70 -10.86 2.26
C PRO A 9 -10.22 -10.47 2.35
N ASN A 10 -9.64 -9.98 1.26
CA ASN A 10 -8.25 -9.54 1.21
C ASN A 10 -8.00 -8.06 1.49
N ILE A 11 -9.00 -7.37 2.05
CA ILE A 11 -8.88 -5.98 2.48
C ILE A 11 -9.24 -5.94 3.96
N VAL A 12 -8.44 -5.23 4.77
CA VAL A 12 -8.79 -4.99 6.16
C VAL A 12 -10.15 -4.31 6.23
N ARG A 13 -11.06 -4.86 7.01
CA ARG A 13 -12.42 -4.32 7.13
C ARG A 13 -12.48 -3.16 8.11
N PHE A 14 -13.12 -2.06 7.71
CA PHE A 14 -13.56 -1.03 8.65
C PHE A 14 -14.73 -1.56 9.48
N LYS A 15 -14.67 -1.42 10.81
CA LYS A 15 -15.75 -1.84 11.71
C LYS A 15 -16.61 -0.65 12.12
N GLU A 16 -16.02 0.30 12.83
CA GLU A 16 -16.74 1.43 13.40
C GLU A 16 -15.80 2.61 13.69
N VAL A 17 -16.39 3.77 13.96
CA VAL A 17 -15.70 4.94 14.48
C VAL A 17 -16.33 5.33 15.82
N LEU A 18 -15.50 5.68 16.78
CA LEU A 18 -15.89 6.08 18.11
C LEU A 18 -15.28 7.44 18.41
N ILE A 19 -15.98 8.25 19.18
CA ILE A 19 -15.42 9.47 19.77
C ILE A 19 -15.16 9.21 21.24
N THR A 20 -13.96 9.57 21.66
CA THR A 20 -13.57 9.67 23.08
C THR A 20 -13.43 11.15 23.42
N PRO A 21 -13.33 11.53 24.71
CA PRO A 21 -13.19 12.95 25.08
C PRO A 21 -11.99 13.67 24.43
N THR A 22 -10.98 12.92 23.97
CA THR A 22 -9.72 13.47 23.45
C THR A 22 -9.39 13.04 22.03
N HIS A 23 -9.97 11.95 21.53
CA HIS A 23 -9.59 11.35 20.25
C HIS A 23 -10.77 10.76 19.49
N LEU A 24 -10.67 10.80 18.17
CA LEU A 24 -11.44 9.94 17.27
C LEU A 24 -10.75 8.57 17.18
N ALA A 25 -11.43 7.50 17.60
CA ALA A 25 -10.95 6.14 17.48
C ALA A 25 -11.56 5.46 16.25
N ILE A 26 -10.71 4.98 15.34
CA ILE A 26 -11.11 4.24 14.15
C ILE A 26 -10.86 2.75 14.42
N VAL A 27 -11.92 1.95 14.44
CA VAL A 27 -11.86 0.51 14.73
C VAL A 27 -11.87 -0.26 13.41
N MET A 28 -10.87 -1.13 13.23
CA MET A 28 -10.69 -1.93 12.02
C MET A 28 -10.46 -3.41 12.37
N GLU A 29 -10.53 -4.27 11.36
CA GLU A 29 -10.10 -5.67 11.47
C GLU A 29 -8.61 -5.75 11.81
N TYR A 30 -8.27 -6.62 12.76
CA TYR A 30 -6.89 -6.87 13.16
C TYR A 30 -6.36 -8.10 12.42
N ALA A 31 -5.23 -7.94 11.72
CA ALA A 31 -4.52 -8.99 11.01
C ALA A 31 -3.38 -9.53 11.90
N ALA A 32 -3.63 -10.66 12.58
CA ALA A 32 -2.74 -11.19 13.60
C ALA A 32 -1.51 -11.96 13.07
N GLY A 33 -1.38 -12.13 11.75
CA GLY A 33 -0.32 -12.91 11.10
C GLY A 33 0.96 -12.13 10.81
N GLY A 34 1.03 -10.85 11.20
CA GLY A 34 2.16 -9.97 10.93
C GLY A 34 2.22 -9.50 9.47
N GLU A 35 3.38 -8.98 9.08
CA GLU A 35 3.60 -8.47 7.73
C GLU A 35 3.98 -9.59 6.75
N LEU A 36 3.53 -9.48 5.50
CA LEU A 36 3.96 -10.40 4.45
C LEU A 36 5.49 -10.33 4.26
N PHE A 37 6.08 -9.14 4.41
CA PHE A 37 7.52 -8.94 4.29
C PHE A 37 8.32 -9.72 5.33
N GLU A 38 7.94 -9.66 6.61
CA GLU A 38 8.59 -10.43 7.68
C GLU A 38 8.57 -11.94 7.40
N ARG A 39 7.46 -12.44 6.83
CA ARG A 39 7.34 -13.84 6.42
C ARG A 39 8.31 -14.18 5.28
N ILE A 40 8.47 -13.29 4.30
CA ILE A 40 9.44 -13.46 3.20
C ILE A 40 10.86 -13.48 3.78
N CYS A 41 11.22 -12.51 4.62
CA CYS A 41 12.54 -12.44 5.26
C CYS A 41 12.85 -13.71 6.06
N SER A 42 11.87 -14.20 6.84
CA SER A 42 12.02 -15.42 7.63
C SER A 42 12.22 -16.67 6.76
N ALA A 43 11.60 -16.71 5.58
CA ALA A 43 11.76 -17.80 4.62
C ALA A 43 12.97 -17.60 3.66
N GLY A 44 13.58 -16.41 3.66
CA GLY A 44 14.49 -15.92 2.63
C GLY A 44 13.77 -15.58 1.31
N ARG A 45 13.04 -16.54 0.74
CA ARG A 45 12.18 -16.38 -0.43
C ARG A 45 11.13 -17.47 -0.48
N PHE A 46 10.02 -17.23 -1.16
CA PHE A 46 8.99 -18.23 -1.38
C PHE A 46 9.27 -19.12 -2.59
N SER A 47 8.63 -20.29 -2.57
CA SER A 47 8.45 -21.08 -3.78
C SER A 47 7.54 -20.33 -4.76
N GLU A 48 7.63 -20.65 -6.05
CA GLU A 48 6.74 -20.05 -7.05
C GLU A 48 5.25 -20.33 -6.77
N ASP A 49 4.93 -21.49 -6.20
CA ASP A 49 3.57 -21.86 -5.83
C ASP A 49 3.04 -21.05 -4.64
N GLU A 50 3.86 -20.84 -3.61
CA GLU A 50 3.51 -19.98 -2.47
C GLU A 50 3.42 -18.50 -2.87
N ALA A 51 4.36 -18.01 -3.68
CA ALA A 51 4.29 -16.66 -4.24
C ALA A 51 3.02 -16.45 -5.07
N ARG A 52 2.62 -17.45 -5.87
CA ARG A 52 1.35 -17.41 -6.63
C ARG A 52 0.13 -17.36 -5.71
N PHE A 53 0.11 -18.16 -4.65
CA PHE A 53 -0.99 -18.17 -3.69
C PHE A 53 -1.24 -16.78 -3.07
N PHE A 54 -0.18 -16.09 -2.64
CA PHE A 54 -0.32 -14.73 -2.12
C PHE A 54 -0.61 -13.71 -3.22
N PHE A 55 0.01 -13.84 -4.40
CA PHE A 55 -0.21 -12.93 -5.52
C PHE A 55 -1.65 -12.96 -6.05
N GLN A 56 -2.28 -14.14 -6.10
CA GLN A 56 -3.69 -14.28 -6.47
C GLN A 56 -4.62 -13.50 -5.53
N GLN A 57 -4.35 -13.57 -4.23
CA GLN A 57 -5.10 -12.83 -3.22
C GLN A 57 -4.86 -11.32 -3.30
N LEU A 58 -3.61 -10.90 -3.52
CA LEU A 58 -3.24 -9.50 -3.72
C LEU A 58 -3.99 -8.91 -4.92
N ILE A 59 -3.90 -9.56 -6.08
CA ILE A 59 -4.59 -9.12 -7.30
C ILE A 59 -6.10 -9.12 -7.12
N SER A 60 -6.68 -10.06 -6.37
CA SER A 60 -8.11 -10.03 -6.05
C SER A 60 -8.49 -8.79 -5.25
N GLY A 61 -7.74 -8.47 -4.19
CA GLY A 61 -7.96 -7.27 -3.39
C GLY A 61 -7.80 -5.98 -4.19
N VAL A 62 -6.73 -5.87 -4.99
CA VAL A 62 -6.45 -4.70 -5.83
C VAL A 62 -7.51 -4.53 -6.92
N SER A 63 -7.91 -5.61 -7.59
CA SER A 63 -8.99 -5.59 -8.58
C SER A 63 -10.30 -5.07 -7.98
N TYR A 64 -10.62 -5.50 -6.75
CA TYR A 64 -11.79 -5.02 -6.04
C TYR A 64 -11.69 -3.52 -5.72
N CYS A 65 -10.55 -3.05 -5.21
CA CYS A 65 -10.31 -1.61 -5.00
C CYS A 65 -10.53 -0.80 -6.29
N HIS A 66 -9.94 -1.27 -7.39
CA HIS A 66 -10.05 -0.61 -8.70
C HIS A 66 -11.49 -0.56 -9.22
N SER A 67 -12.30 -1.58 -8.92
CA SER A 67 -13.73 -1.62 -9.26
C SER A 67 -14.57 -0.63 -8.44
N MET A 68 -14.11 -0.30 -7.23
CA MET A 68 -14.69 0.72 -6.35
C MET A 68 -14.13 2.13 -6.64
N GLU A 69 -13.46 2.31 -7.80
CA GLU A 69 -12.78 3.54 -8.23
C GLU A 69 -11.70 4.05 -7.26
N ILE A 70 -11.19 3.16 -6.41
CA ILE A 70 -10.11 3.45 -5.46
C ILE A 70 -8.83 2.87 -6.06
N CYS A 71 -7.89 3.74 -6.42
CA CYS A 71 -6.50 3.34 -6.61
C CYS A 71 -5.78 3.47 -5.27
N HIS A 72 -4.94 2.49 -4.95
CA HIS A 72 -4.27 2.45 -3.66
C HIS A 72 -3.22 3.56 -3.56
N ARG A 73 -2.47 3.79 -4.65
CA ARG A 73 -1.40 4.81 -4.78
C ARG A 73 -0.24 4.68 -3.79
N ASP A 74 -0.31 3.72 -2.88
CA ASP A 74 0.74 3.40 -1.89
C ASP A 74 0.73 1.90 -1.55
N LEU A 75 0.55 1.06 -2.57
CA LEU A 75 0.62 -0.38 -2.39
C LEU A 75 2.09 -0.75 -2.16
N LYS A 76 2.46 -0.91 -0.89
CA LYS A 76 3.76 -1.38 -0.42
C LYS A 76 3.57 -2.69 0.33
N LEU A 77 4.63 -3.50 0.42
CA LEU A 77 4.60 -4.72 1.23
C LEU A 77 4.32 -4.45 2.71
N GLU A 78 4.78 -3.30 3.24
CA GLU A 78 4.45 -2.80 4.59
C GLU A 78 2.92 -2.68 4.80
N ASN A 79 2.20 -2.35 3.72
CA ASN A 79 0.73 -2.22 3.74
C ASN A 79 0.02 -3.55 3.42
N THR A 80 0.76 -4.67 3.36
CA THR A 80 0.22 -6.01 3.08
C THR A 80 0.45 -6.93 4.27
N LEU A 81 -0.60 -7.10 5.08
CA LEU A 81 -0.58 -7.94 6.27
C LEU A 81 -1.07 -9.36 5.97
N LEU A 82 -0.90 -10.25 6.94
CA LEU A 82 -1.43 -11.60 6.96
C LEU A 82 -2.43 -11.77 8.11
N ASP A 83 -3.50 -12.53 7.88
CA ASP A 83 -4.33 -12.98 8.99
C ASP A 83 -3.65 -14.10 9.81
N GLY A 84 -4.16 -14.35 11.01
CA GLY A 84 -3.61 -15.38 11.92
C GLY A 84 -4.06 -16.81 11.58
N SER A 85 -4.59 -17.06 10.38
CA SER A 85 -5.08 -18.38 10.01
C SER A 85 -3.93 -19.34 9.66
N THR A 86 -4.21 -20.65 9.68
CA THR A 86 -3.22 -21.68 9.31
C THR A 86 -2.80 -21.63 7.84
N ALA A 87 -3.68 -21.12 6.97
CA ALA A 87 -3.41 -20.82 5.56
C ALA A 87 -3.59 -19.31 5.36
N PRO A 88 -2.54 -18.50 5.64
CA PRO A 88 -2.71 -17.07 5.85
C PRO A 88 -3.31 -16.35 4.65
N ARG A 89 -4.26 -15.47 4.94
CA ARG A 89 -4.85 -14.60 3.92
C ARG A 89 -4.15 -13.26 3.90
N VAL A 90 -3.93 -12.75 2.69
CA VAL A 90 -3.47 -11.37 2.47
C VAL A 90 -4.53 -10.41 2.99
N LYS A 91 -4.12 -9.38 3.72
CA LYS A 91 -4.93 -8.29 4.24
C LYS A 91 -4.29 -6.97 3.84
N ILE A 92 -4.80 -6.37 2.76
CA ILE A 92 -4.35 -5.05 2.30
C ILE A 92 -4.85 -4.01 3.30
N CYS A 93 -3.92 -3.21 3.82
CA CYS A 93 -4.12 -2.18 4.82
C CYS A 93 -3.82 -0.81 4.23
N ASP A 94 -4.22 0.24 4.95
CA ASP A 94 -3.86 1.63 4.68
C ASP A 94 -4.48 2.30 3.44
N PHE A 95 -5.80 2.49 3.49
CA PHE A 95 -6.46 3.54 2.70
C PHE A 95 -6.43 4.91 3.41
N GLY A 96 -5.52 5.11 4.37
CA GLY A 96 -5.51 6.21 5.32
C GLY A 96 -5.49 7.61 4.68
N TYR A 97 -5.03 7.74 3.43
CA TYR A 97 -5.02 9.01 2.71
C TYR A 97 -5.32 8.89 1.20
N SER A 98 -5.99 7.83 0.76
CA SER A 98 -6.41 7.69 -0.65
C SER A 98 -7.52 8.70 -0.97
N LYS A 99 -7.14 9.84 -1.53
CA LYS A 99 -8.09 10.84 -2.03
C LYS A 99 -8.86 10.25 -3.22
N SER A 100 -10.16 10.56 -3.29
CA SER A 100 -10.97 10.37 -4.51
C SER A 100 -10.19 10.89 -5.72
N SER A 101 -10.33 10.22 -6.86
CA SER A 101 -9.67 10.48 -8.15
C SER A 101 -9.64 11.96 -8.58
N VAL A 102 -10.47 12.80 -7.97
CA VAL A 102 -10.60 14.25 -8.17
C VAL A 102 -9.48 15.09 -7.53
N LEU A 103 -8.71 14.57 -6.56
CA LEU A 103 -7.66 15.36 -5.89
C LEU A 103 -6.27 14.73 -6.02
N HIS A 104 -5.44 15.47 -6.76
CA HIS A 104 -3.99 15.36 -6.93
C HIS A 104 -3.27 14.80 -5.68
N SER A 105 -2.42 13.80 -5.89
CA SER A 105 -1.49 13.31 -4.87
C SER A 105 -0.08 13.18 -5.45
N GLN A 106 0.81 14.05 -4.97
CA GLN A 106 2.22 13.71 -4.83
C GLN A 106 2.35 12.73 -3.65
N PRO A 107 3.21 11.70 -3.72
CA PRO A 107 3.51 10.84 -2.58
C PRO A 107 4.09 11.69 -1.44
N LYS A 108 3.50 11.58 -0.24
CA LYS A 108 3.83 12.42 0.93
C LYS A 108 4.86 11.81 1.89
N SER A 109 5.60 10.76 1.49
CA SER A 109 6.68 10.24 2.33
C SER A 109 7.95 9.99 1.53
N THR A 110 9.03 10.65 1.91
CA THR A 110 10.40 10.44 1.43
C THR A 110 11.08 9.18 2.01
N VAL A 111 10.35 8.35 2.77
CA VAL A 111 10.91 7.28 3.62
C VAL A 111 10.55 5.87 3.14
N GLY A 112 9.81 5.71 2.04
CA GLY A 112 9.47 4.39 1.48
C GLY A 112 10.57 3.78 0.61
N THR A 113 10.59 2.45 0.48
CA THR A 113 11.46 1.76 -0.49
C THR A 113 11.12 2.23 -1.93
N PRO A 114 12.04 2.88 -2.65
CA PRO A 114 11.77 3.51 -3.95
C PRO A 114 11.36 2.50 -5.03
N ALA A 115 11.67 1.22 -4.86
CA ALA A 115 11.37 0.15 -5.82
C ALA A 115 9.88 0.05 -6.18
N TYR A 116 8.97 0.36 -5.25
CA TYR A 116 7.51 0.36 -5.51
C TYR A 116 7.04 1.50 -6.39
N ILE A 117 7.86 2.54 -6.57
CA ILE A 117 7.45 3.73 -7.32
C ILE A 117 7.58 3.43 -8.81
N ALA A 118 6.46 3.42 -9.51
CA ALA A 118 6.45 3.22 -10.95
C ALA A 118 7.16 4.39 -11.69
N PRO A 119 7.77 4.15 -12.86
CA PRO A 119 8.53 5.17 -13.60
C PRO A 119 7.74 6.46 -13.90
N GLU A 120 6.45 6.32 -14.21
CA GLU A 120 5.56 7.45 -14.49
C GLU A 120 5.24 8.30 -13.26
N VAL A 121 5.31 7.74 -12.05
CA VAL A 121 5.12 8.48 -10.80
C VAL A 121 6.32 9.39 -10.53
N LEU A 122 7.52 9.00 -10.98
CA LEU A 122 8.75 9.80 -10.88
C LEU A 122 8.84 10.89 -11.95
N SER A 123 8.28 10.64 -13.14
CA SER A 123 8.53 11.46 -14.34
C SER A 123 7.35 12.33 -14.76
N LYS A 124 6.12 12.02 -14.37
CA LYS A 124 4.91 12.75 -14.79
C LYS A 124 4.25 13.47 -13.62
N LYS A 125 3.62 14.61 -13.93
CA LYS A 125 2.78 15.36 -12.99
C LYS A 125 1.44 14.65 -12.74
N GLU A 126 0.94 13.92 -13.74
CA GLU A 126 -0.29 13.14 -13.71
C GLU A 126 -0.03 11.74 -14.26
N TYR A 127 -0.64 10.72 -13.64
CA TYR A 127 -0.49 9.31 -14.00
C TYR A 127 -1.75 8.53 -13.66
N ASP A 128 -1.94 7.38 -14.30
CA ASP A 128 -3.00 6.44 -13.96
C ASP A 128 -2.58 5.61 -12.73
N GLY A 129 -3.21 5.88 -11.59
CA GLY A 129 -2.94 5.18 -10.34
C GLY A 129 -3.20 3.68 -10.40
N LYS A 130 -4.13 3.21 -11.23
CA LYS A 130 -4.41 1.77 -11.38
C LYS A 130 -3.25 1.05 -12.06
N ILE A 131 -2.63 1.68 -13.05
CA ILE A 131 -1.46 1.15 -13.77
C ILE A 131 -0.20 1.22 -12.90
N ALA A 132 -0.07 2.26 -12.05
CA ALA A 132 0.98 2.32 -11.04
C ALA A 132 0.84 1.20 -10.00
N ASP A 133 -0.38 0.90 -9.52
CA ASP A 133 -0.63 -0.21 -8.58
C ASP A 133 -0.19 -1.57 -9.17
N VAL A 134 -0.31 -1.78 -10.49
CA VAL A 134 0.19 -2.99 -11.17
C VAL A 134 1.70 -3.14 -11.03
N TRP A 135 2.46 -2.04 -11.16
CA TRP A 135 3.91 -2.06 -10.93
C TRP A 135 4.23 -2.50 -9.51
N SER A 136 3.57 -1.92 -8.51
CA SER A 136 3.73 -2.29 -7.10
C SER A 136 3.40 -3.76 -6.82
N CYS A 137 2.37 -4.31 -7.48
CA CYS A 137 2.07 -5.74 -7.42
C CYS A 137 3.23 -6.57 -7.99
N GLY A 138 3.83 -6.14 -9.11
CA GLY A 138 5.01 -6.77 -9.69
C GLY A 138 6.22 -6.77 -8.75
N VAL A 139 6.47 -5.65 -8.07
CA VAL A 139 7.54 -5.55 -7.06
C VAL A 139 7.29 -6.55 -5.93
N THR A 140 6.06 -6.62 -5.43
CA THR A 140 5.66 -7.59 -4.40
C THR A 140 5.91 -9.04 -4.87
N LEU A 141 5.50 -9.38 -6.10
CA LEU A 141 5.74 -10.70 -6.68
C LEU A 141 7.23 -11.02 -6.79
N PHE A 142 8.03 -10.05 -7.24
CA PHE A 142 9.47 -10.22 -7.37
C PHE A 142 10.12 -10.47 -6.01
N VAL A 143 9.79 -9.68 -5.00
CA VAL A 143 10.33 -9.82 -3.64
C VAL A 143 9.93 -11.18 -3.05
N MET A 144 8.70 -11.64 -3.25
CA MET A 144 8.30 -13.00 -2.83
C MET A 144 9.15 -14.09 -3.49
N LEU A 145 9.49 -13.96 -4.77
CA LEU A 145 10.24 -14.97 -5.52
C LEU A 145 11.74 -14.95 -5.25
N VAL A 146 12.30 -13.75 -5.03
CA VAL A 146 13.76 -13.52 -5.01
C VAL A 146 14.29 -13.25 -3.60
N GLY A 147 13.47 -12.69 -2.71
CA GLY A 147 13.88 -12.24 -1.38
C GLY A 147 14.56 -10.88 -1.35
N ALA A 148 14.61 -10.18 -2.49
CA ALA A 148 15.24 -8.88 -2.65
C ALA A 148 14.46 -8.01 -3.64
N TYR A 149 14.69 -6.71 -3.63
CA TYR A 149 14.02 -5.76 -4.52
C TYR A 149 14.55 -5.82 -5.96
N PRO A 150 13.68 -5.66 -6.99
CA PRO A 150 14.06 -5.83 -8.40
C PRO A 150 15.04 -4.79 -8.94
N PHE A 151 15.00 -3.57 -8.41
CA PHE A 151 15.73 -2.42 -8.96
C PHE A 151 16.86 -1.93 -8.05
N GLU A 152 17.04 -2.52 -6.88
CA GLU A 152 18.15 -2.17 -6.00
C GLU A 152 19.45 -2.79 -6.48
N ASP A 153 20.56 -2.14 -6.16
CA ASP A 153 21.88 -2.74 -6.37
C ASP A 153 22.22 -3.64 -5.18
N PRO A 154 22.45 -4.94 -5.39
CA PRO A 154 22.85 -5.83 -4.29
C PRO A 154 24.15 -5.38 -3.61
N ASN A 155 25.02 -4.65 -4.31
CA ASN A 155 26.30 -4.18 -3.78
C ASN A 155 26.21 -2.78 -3.14
N ASP A 156 25.16 -2.02 -3.47
CA ASP A 156 24.97 -0.65 -2.98
C ASP A 156 23.46 -0.31 -2.89
N PRO A 157 22.72 -0.98 -1.99
CA PRO A 157 21.25 -0.85 -1.91
C PRO A 157 20.81 0.56 -1.48
N LYS A 158 21.68 1.30 -0.78
CA LYS A 158 21.43 2.69 -0.35
C LYS A 158 21.62 3.71 -1.48
N ASN A 159 22.02 3.29 -2.68
CA ASN A 159 22.20 4.16 -3.83
C ASN A 159 20.90 4.46 -4.56
N PHE A 160 20.14 5.39 -3.99
CA PHE A 160 18.86 5.84 -4.55
C PHE A 160 18.98 6.27 -6.02
N LYS A 161 20.07 6.93 -6.43
CA LYS A 161 20.23 7.39 -7.83
C LYS A 161 20.32 6.22 -8.81
N ASN A 162 21.07 5.17 -8.47
CA ASN A 162 21.18 3.97 -9.28
C ASN A 162 19.84 3.23 -9.35
N THR A 163 19.17 3.06 -8.20
CA THR A 163 17.84 2.44 -8.12
C THR A 163 16.81 3.16 -8.99
N ILE A 164 16.77 4.49 -8.94
CA ILE A 164 15.90 5.30 -9.81
C ILE A 164 16.24 5.13 -11.30
N GLY A 165 17.53 5.09 -11.66
CA GLY A 165 17.94 4.82 -13.04
C GLY A 165 17.48 3.45 -13.56
N ARG A 166 17.56 2.42 -12.71
CA ARG A 166 17.05 1.07 -13.01
C ARG A 166 15.52 1.03 -13.13
N ILE A 167 14.80 1.72 -12.25
CA ILE A 167 13.34 1.88 -12.33
C ILE A 167 12.95 2.51 -13.67
N LEU A 168 13.54 3.67 -14.00
CA LEU A 168 13.21 4.42 -15.23
C LEU A 168 13.49 3.64 -16.52
N SER A 169 14.49 2.75 -16.51
CA SER A 169 14.81 1.85 -17.62
C SER A 169 14.11 0.49 -17.54
N ALA A 170 13.32 0.24 -16.49
CA ALA A 170 12.76 -1.05 -16.13
C ALA A 170 13.79 -2.19 -16.14
N TYR A 171 15.03 -1.88 -15.74
CA TYR A 171 16.13 -2.83 -15.71
C TYR A 171 16.14 -3.62 -14.40
N TYR A 172 15.75 -4.89 -14.48
CA TYR A 172 15.81 -5.85 -13.38
C TYR A 172 16.39 -7.17 -13.88
N SER A 173 16.86 -8.01 -12.96
CA SER A 173 17.31 -9.37 -13.29
C SER A 173 16.91 -10.34 -12.21
N ILE A 174 16.47 -11.53 -12.60
CA ILE A 174 16.22 -12.63 -11.68
C ILE A 174 17.54 -13.40 -11.53
N PRO A 175 18.09 -13.56 -10.31
CA PRO A 175 19.36 -14.26 -10.12
C PRO A 175 19.30 -15.72 -10.61
N ASP A 176 20.41 -16.24 -11.15
CA ASP A 176 20.46 -17.59 -11.77
C ASP A 176 20.12 -18.73 -10.80
N TYR A 177 20.34 -18.53 -9.51
CA TYR A 177 19.98 -19.50 -8.47
C TYR A 177 18.47 -19.57 -8.22
N VAL A 178 17.70 -18.55 -8.63
CA VAL A 178 16.23 -18.50 -8.51
C VAL A 178 15.61 -19.12 -9.76
N ARG A 179 15.12 -20.35 -9.63
CA ARG A 179 14.42 -21.05 -10.70
C ARG A 179 12.94 -20.70 -10.68
N VAL A 180 12.50 -19.97 -11.71
CA VAL A 180 11.08 -19.66 -11.98
C VAL A 180 10.70 -20.07 -13.39
N SER A 181 9.42 -20.39 -13.59
CA SER A 181 8.85 -20.81 -14.86
C SER A 181 8.93 -19.73 -15.94
N MET A 182 8.84 -20.14 -17.21
CA MET A 182 8.83 -19.19 -18.32
C MET A 182 7.60 -18.28 -18.26
N GLU A 183 6.44 -18.81 -17.83
CA GLU A 183 5.22 -18.04 -17.63
C GLU A 183 5.38 -17.01 -16.51
N CYS A 184 6.11 -17.33 -15.43
CA CYS A 184 6.41 -16.37 -14.37
C CYS A 184 7.26 -15.21 -14.88
N LYS A 185 8.33 -15.52 -15.64
CA LYS A 185 9.20 -14.52 -16.27
C LYS A 185 8.43 -13.66 -17.26
N HIS A 186 7.56 -14.28 -18.06
CA HIS A 186 6.71 -13.57 -19.00
C HIS A 186 5.77 -12.59 -18.28
N LEU A 187 5.11 -13.01 -17.20
CA LEU A 187 4.27 -12.13 -16.39
C LEU A 187 5.06 -10.92 -15.85
N LEU A 188 6.22 -11.16 -15.23
CA LEU A 188 7.08 -10.08 -14.71
C LEU A 188 7.54 -9.13 -15.83
N SER A 189 7.91 -9.64 -17.00
CA SER A 189 8.31 -8.83 -18.16
C SER A 189 7.18 -7.95 -18.69
N ARG A 190 5.92 -8.37 -18.48
CA ARG A 190 4.72 -7.65 -18.89
C ARG A 190 4.27 -6.62 -17.85
N ILE A 191 4.65 -6.81 -16.58
CA ILE A 191 4.43 -5.86 -15.48
C ILE A 191 5.52 -4.78 -15.46
N PHE A 192 6.80 -5.15 -15.52
CA PHE A 192 7.92 -4.22 -15.50
C PHE A 192 8.17 -3.61 -16.89
N VAL A 193 7.18 -2.85 -17.36
CA VAL A 193 7.23 -2.06 -18.59
C VAL A 193 7.21 -0.59 -18.21
N ALA A 194 8.22 0.16 -18.64
CA ALA A 194 8.37 1.58 -18.30
C ALA A 194 7.26 2.45 -18.90
N ASN A 195 6.80 2.15 -20.12
CA ASN A 195 5.64 2.82 -20.70
C ASN A 195 4.33 2.28 -20.07
N PRO A 196 3.59 3.08 -19.29
CA PRO A 196 2.36 2.62 -18.63
C PRO A 196 1.27 2.18 -19.61
N GLU A 197 1.21 2.76 -20.83
CA GLU A 197 0.20 2.38 -21.84
C GLU A 197 0.42 0.96 -22.41
N MET A 198 1.65 0.46 -22.28
CA MET A 198 2.04 -0.89 -22.71
C MET A 198 2.15 -1.87 -21.55
N ARG A 199 1.93 -1.41 -20.31
CA ARG A 199 1.98 -2.26 -19.12
C ARG A 199 0.72 -3.12 -19.07
N ILE A 200 0.90 -4.38 -18.68
CA ILE A 200 -0.24 -5.30 -18.49
C ILE A 200 -1.21 -4.74 -17.46
N THR A 201 -2.50 -4.98 -17.66
CA THR A 201 -3.58 -4.55 -16.78
C THR A 201 -4.01 -5.66 -15.82
N ILE A 202 -4.73 -5.32 -14.74
CA ILE A 202 -5.27 -6.31 -13.80
C ILE A 202 -6.14 -7.39 -14.49
N PRO A 203 -7.06 -7.07 -15.42
CA PRO A 203 -7.82 -8.08 -16.16
C PRO A 203 -6.94 -9.04 -16.98
N GLU A 204 -5.89 -8.51 -17.60
CA GLU A 204 -4.93 -9.33 -18.36
C GLU A 204 -4.08 -10.22 -17.43
N ILE A 205 -3.69 -9.73 -16.25
CA ILE A 205 -3.03 -10.54 -15.21
C ILE A 205 -3.94 -11.69 -14.78
N ARG A 206 -5.23 -11.41 -14.50
CA ARG A 206 -6.22 -12.43 -14.09
C ARG A 206 -6.41 -13.52 -15.15
N SER A 207 -6.18 -13.18 -16.42
CA SER A 207 -6.27 -14.11 -17.56
C SER A 207 -4.93 -14.77 -17.90
N HIS A 208 -3.85 -14.40 -17.21
CA HIS A 208 -2.51 -14.87 -17.53
C HIS A 208 -2.33 -16.35 -17.13
N PRO A 209 -1.69 -17.22 -17.95
CA PRO A 209 -1.54 -18.65 -17.65
C PRO A 209 -0.86 -18.93 -16.30
N TRP A 210 0.14 -18.13 -15.94
CA TRP A 210 0.80 -18.23 -14.64
C TRP A 210 -0.16 -17.98 -13.47
N PHE A 211 -1.08 -17.01 -13.62
CA PHE A 211 -2.05 -16.64 -12.60
C PHE A 211 -3.16 -17.69 -12.45
N LEU A 212 -3.62 -18.24 -13.57
CA LEU A 212 -4.72 -19.21 -13.59
C LEU A 212 -4.33 -20.58 -13.00
N LYS A 213 -3.04 -20.89 -12.92
CA LYS A 213 -2.55 -22.15 -12.33
C LYS A 213 -2.96 -22.23 -10.84
N ASN A 214 -3.64 -23.31 -10.47
CA ASN A 214 -4.10 -23.58 -9.11
C ASN A 214 -4.97 -22.46 -8.49
N LEU A 215 -5.66 -21.66 -9.32
CA LEU A 215 -6.49 -20.55 -8.82
C LEU A 215 -7.64 -21.10 -7.93
N PRO A 216 -7.72 -20.70 -6.65
CA PRO A 216 -8.81 -21.11 -5.77
C PRO A 216 -10.17 -20.68 -6.32
N ILE A 217 -11.16 -21.57 -6.24
CA ILE A 217 -12.55 -21.33 -6.71
C ILE A 217 -13.12 -20.05 -6.10
N GLU A 218 -12.80 -19.79 -4.83
CA GLU A 218 -13.31 -18.61 -4.13
C GLU A 218 -12.85 -17.28 -4.78
N LEU A 219 -11.65 -17.25 -5.39
CA LEU A 219 -11.10 -16.08 -6.08
C LEU A 219 -11.56 -15.96 -7.55
N MET A 220 -12.31 -16.94 -8.06
CA MET A 220 -12.92 -16.90 -9.39
C MET A 220 -14.16 -15.97 -9.39
N GLU A 221 -14.44 -15.33 -10.53
CA GLU A 221 -15.57 -14.39 -10.65
C GLU A 221 -16.90 -15.07 -10.28
N GLY A 222 -17.66 -14.45 -9.36
CA GLY A 222 -18.93 -14.98 -8.84
C GLY A 222 -18.86 -15.63 -7.46
N GLY A 223 -17.68 -15.74 -6.84
CA GLY A 223 -17.55 -16.10 -5.43
C GLY A 223 -18.28 -15.08 -4.55
N SER A 224 -19.45 -15.44 -4.03
CA SER A 224 -20.16 -14.62 -3.06
C SER A 224 -19.40 -14.66 -1.75
N TRP A 225 -18.57 -13.64 -1.49
CA TRP A 225 -17.90 -13.44 -0.21
C TRP A 225 -18.90 -12.91 0.83
N GLN A 226 -19.94 -13.68 1.12
CA GLN A 226 -20.81 -13.44 2.26
C GLN A 226 -20.09 -13.90 3.53
N SER A 227 -19.22 -13.05 4.06
CA SER A 227 -18.85 -13.14 5.47
C SER A 227 -20.11 -12.84 6.26
N GLN A 228 -20.82 -13.88 6.73
CA GLN A 228 -21.88 -13.73 7.73
C GLN A 228 -21.25 -13.39 9.08
N ASP A 229 -20.68 -12.19 9.21
CA ASP A 229 -20.26 -11.67 10.50
C ASP A 229 -21.49 -11.09 11.21
N VAL A 230 -22.18 -11.97 11.94
CA VAL A 230 -23.34 -11.64 12.78
C VAL A 230 -22.99 -10.67 13.92
N ASN A 231 -21.69 -10.49 14.21
CA ASN A 231 -21.14 -9.63 15.26
C ASN A 231 -20.55 -8.32 14.74
N ASN A 232 -20.89 -7.89 13.53
CA ASN A 232 -20.35 -6.64 13.00
C ASN A 232 -21.26 -5.45 13.39
N PRO A 233 -20.82 -4.51 14.25
CA PRO A 233 -21.58 -3.30 14.52
C PRO A 233 -21.72 -2.52 13.21
N SER A 234 -22.93 -2.48 12.67
CA SER A 234 -23.23 -1.78 11.43
C SER A 234 -23.58 -0.33 11.74
N GLN A 235 -22.56 0.50 12.01
CA GLN A 235 -22.81 1.95 12.04
C GLN A 235 -23.27 2.43 10.67
N THR A 236 -24.32 3.24 10.63
CA THR A 236 -24.82 3.87 9.39
C THR A 236 -23.85 4.92 8.87
N ILE A 237 -24.03 5.40 7.63
CA ILE A 237 -23.15 6.46 7.08
C ILE A 237 -23.37 7.74 7.88
N GLU A 238 -24.62 8.00 8.22
CA GLU A 238 -25.09 9.16 8.96
C GLU A 238 -24.48 9.19 10.38
N GLU A 239 -24.45 8.05 11.07
CA GLU A 239 -23.79 7.90 12.37
C GLU A 239 -22.29 8.18 12.29
N VAL A 240 -21.60 7.57 11.31
CA VAL A 240 -20.16 7.80 11.10
C VAL A 240 -19.87 9.27 10.81
N GLN A 241 -20.67 9.91 9.95
CA GLN A 241 -20.50 11.33 9.63
C GLN A 241 -20.77 12.22 10.84
N PHE A 242 -21.79 11.91 11.62
CA PHE A 242 -22.11 12.63 12.85
C PHE A 242 -20.95 12.58 13.84
N ILE A 243 -20.40 11.39 14.10
CA ILE A 243 -19.27 11.19 15.02
C ILE A 243 -18.02 11.96 14.54
N ILE A 244 -17.73 11.92 13.24
CA ILE A 244 -16.61 12.67 12.65
C ILE A 244 -16.82 14.19 12.84
N GLN A 245 -18.03 14.70 12.58
CA GLN A 245 -18.35 16.12 12.78
C GLN A 245 -18.25 16.53 14.25
N GLU A 246 -18.68 15.68 15.18
CA GLU A 246 -18.57 15.92 16.60
C GLU A 246 -17.11 16.00 17.04
N ALA A 247 -16.26 15.09 16.54
CA ALA A 247 -14.82 15.09 16.84
C ALA A 247 -14.10 16.34 16.32
N MET A 248 -14.54 16.91 15.19
CA MET A 248 -14.01 18.17 14.68
C MET A 248 -14.38 19.38 15.56
N LYS A 249 -15.55 19.35 16.22
CA LYS A 249 -15.98 20.43 17.14
C LYS A 249 -15.19 20.41 18.45
N THR A 250 -14.83 19.23 18.95
CA THR A 250 -14.04 19.09 20.19
C THR A 250 -12.59 19.57 20.05
N THR A 251 -12.06 19.68 18.84
CA THR A 251 -10.74 20.25 18.55
C THR A 251 -10.71 21.78 18.44
N GLU A 252 -11.87 22.46 18.36
CA GLU A 252 -11.92 23.92 18.44
C GLU A 252 -11.83 24.36 19.90
N VAL A 253 -10.60 24.64 20.37
CA VAL A 253 -10.37 25.31 21.66
C VAL A 253 -11.09 26.67 21.64
N PRO A 254 -11.85 27.06 22.68
CA PRO A 254 -12.38 28.41 22.77
C PRO A 254 -11.22 29.38 22.74
N LYS A 255 -11.23 30.36 21.82
CA LYS A 255 -10.39 31.55 21.95
C LYS A 255 -10.75 32.22 23.27
N VAL A 256 -9.96 31.95 24.31
CA VAL A 256 -9.98 32.74 25.53
C VAL A 256 -9.61 34.15 25.12
N GLY A 257 -10.59 35.04 25.16
CA GLY A 257 -10.39 36.45 24.90
C GLY A 257 -9.54 37.05 26.01
N GLU A 258 -8.49 37.76 25.61
CA GLU A 258 -7.87 38.78 26.45
C GLU A 258 -7.64 40.05 25.63
N PHE A 259 -8.44 41.05 26.01
CA PHE A 259 -8.11 42.47 26.14
C PHE A 259 -7.35 43.18 25.01
N SER A 260 -8.11 44.07 24.37
CA SER A 260 -7.63 45.30 23.75
C SER A 260 -6.78 46.13 24.74
N MET A 261 -5.48 46.24 24.48
CA MET A 261 -4.72 47.44 24.82
C MET A 261 -3.75 47.73 23.67
N GLY A 262 -3.86 48.93 23.11
CA GLY A 262 -3.09 49.37 21.94
C GLY A 262 -1.62 49.59 22.26
N GLY A 263 -0.79 49.42 21.22
CA GLY A 263 0.63 49.76 21.23
C GLY A 263 1.27 49.39 19.91
N SER A 264 1.48 50.41 19.07
CA SER A 264 2.34 50.37 17.88
C SER A 264 3.76 49.92 18.24
N MET A 265 4.38 49.09 17.39
CA MET A 265 5.78 49.19 16.97
C MET A 265 6.11 48.07 15.95
N ASP A 266 6.45 48.48 14.73
CA ASP A 266 7.24 47.70 13.78
C ASP A 266 8.65 47.42 14.35
N LEU A 267 9.27 46.29 13.99
CA LEU A 267 10.69 46.17 13.59
C LEU A 267 11.08 44.71 13.29
N ASP A 268 11.92 44.60 12.27
CA ASP A 268 12.46 43.41 11.60
C ASP A 268 13.44 42.54 12.44
N ASP A 269 13.69 41.35 11.87
CA ASP A 269 14.84 40.45 12.03
C ASP A 269 15.08 39.74 13.37
N LEU A 270 15.17 38.39 13.33
CA LEU A 270 16.43 37.66 13.55
C LEU A 270 16.27 36.13 13.36
N ASP A 271 17.38 35.55 12.93
CA ASP A 271 17.64 34.23 12.37
C ASP A 271 17.44 33.01 13.29
N ALA A 272 17.41 31.86 12.60
CA ALA A 272 18.04 30.57 12.93
C ALA A 272 17.77 29.93 14.31
N ASP A 273 17.01 28.83 14.30
CA ASP A 273 17.51 27.48 14.61
C ASP A 273 16.32 26.52 14.65
N THR A 274 16.25 25.61 13.67
CA THR A 274 15.40 24.42 13.79
C THR A 274 16.32 23.22 13.88
N ASP A 275 16.66 22.88 15.11
CA ASP A 275 17.18 21.57 15.47
C ASP A 275 16.18 20.52 15.00
N LEU A 276 16.53 19.84 13.92
CA LEU A 276 15.88 18.62 13.48
C LEU A 276 16.34 17.51 14.43
N ASP A 277 15.49 17.19 15.41
CA ASP A 277 15.61 15.95 16.17
C ASP A 277 15.55 14.76 15.21
N VAL A 278 16.73 14.20 14.95
CA VAL A 278 16.95 12.97 14.20
C VAL A 278 16.52 11.82 15.10
N ASP A 279 15.25 11.41 15.00
CA ASP A 279 14.80 10.20 15.66
C ASP A 279 15.33 8.99 14.87
N THR A 280 16.29 8.31 15.49
CA THR A 280 17.06 7.20 14.97
C THR A 280 16.27 5.91 15.21
N SER A 281 15.63 5.37 14.17
CA SER A 281 15.12 3.99 14.20
C SER A 281 15.88 3.12 13.19
N GLY A 282 16.92 2.47 13.73
CA GLY A 282 17.27 1.07 13.52
C GLY A 282 17.42 0.54 12.09
N ASP A 283 18.67 0.44 11.66
CA ASP A 283 19.15 -0.43 10.59
C ASP A 283 18.61 -1.87 10.70
N PHE A 284 18.17 -2.45 9.58
CA PHE A 284 18.15 -3.90 9.41
C PHE A 284 18.63 -4.28 8.01
N VAL A 285 19.93 -4.55 7.91
CA VAL A 285 20.53 -5.29 6.81
C VAL A 285 20.51 -6.77 7.20
N CYS A 286 19.82 -7.63 6.43
CA CYS A 286 19.95 -9.07 6.59
C CYS A 286 21.32 -9.52 6.08
N PRO A 287 22.19 -10.15 6.91
CA PRO A 287 23.34 -10.86 6.40
C PRO A 287 22.91 -12.15 5.71
N LEU A 288 23.63 -12.49 4.64
CA LEU A 288 23.50 -13.72 3.83
C LEU A 288 23.67 -15.01 4.64
#